data_AF-A0A813GLC9-F1
#
_entry.id   AF-A0A813GLC9-F1
#
_cell.length_a   1.000
_cell.length_b   1.000
_cell.length_c   1.000
_cell.angle_alpha   90.00
_cell.angle_beta   90.00
_cell.angle_gamma   90.00
#
_symmetry.space_group_name_H-M   'P 1'
#
loop_
_entity.id
_entity.type
_entity.pdbx_description
1 polymer ?
#
loop_
_entity_poly.entity_id
_entity_poly.type
_entity_poly.pdbx_seq_one_letter_code
_entity_poly.pdbx_strand_id
1 'polypeptide(L)'
;MDMRRRAGNMDKASELLATVAAETKDSDLAGLAEMMRLDSIEKVKETLDKLTKSLRSAQVEEVAQKDTCVQRLHSNSMDTERYTRDEFEAESEARGLISNIQELTTIVKTVTGEVEELQKASKVAAEDREASKKDFETTVAEQVQTQRLFKTAIDVLTTPPRKWRRCRK
;
A
#
# COMPACT_ATOMS: atom_id res chain seq x y z
N MET A 1 20.63 34.99 -77.06
CA MET A 1 20.51 33.75 -76.25
C MET A 1 19.22 33.06 -76.68
N ASP A 2 19.33 31.78 -77.02
CA ASP A 2 18.45 31.04 -77.93
C ASP A 2 17.05 30.73 -77.34
N MET A 3 15.97 31.36 -77.85
CA MET A 3 14.59 31.16 -77.36
C MET A 3 14.12 29.70 -77.51
N ARG A 4 14.59 28.98 -78.55
CA ARG A 4 14.27 27.56 -78.75
C ARG A 4 14.81 26.68 -77.62
N ARG A 5 16.01 27.00 -77.12
CA ARG A 5 16.63 26.28 -76.01
C ARG A 5 15.92 26.54 -74.69
N ARG A 6 15.33 27.73 -74.51
CA ARG A 6 14.53 28.07 -73.33
C ARG A 6 13.20 27.30 -73.35
N ALA A 7 12.43 27.37 -74.43
CA ALA A 7 11.15 26.66 -74.56
C ALA A 7 11.29 25.14 -74.32
N GLY A 8 12.27 24.50 -74.97
CA GLY A 8 12.50 23.05 -74.79
C GLY A 8 12.97 22.64 -73.39
N ASN A 9 13.46 23.57 -72.56
CA ASN A 9 13.75 23.30 -71.15
C ASN A 9 12.51 23.49 -70.25
N MET A 10 11.58 24.38 -70.62
CA MET A 10 10.33 24.62 -69.90
C MET A 10 9.35 23.47 -70.09
N ASP A 11 9.28 22.91 -71.31
CA ASP A 11 8.46 21.73 -71.60
C ASP A 11 8.90 20.54 -70.73
N LYS A 12 10.21 20.29 -70.65
CA LYS A 12 10.78 19.23 -69.79
C LYS A 12 10.53 19.46 -68.30
N ALA A 13 10.61 20.72 -67.85
CA ALA A 13 10.32 21.06 -66.46
C ALA A 13 8.82 20.89 -66.13
N SER A 14 7.93 21.24 -67.06
CA SER A 14 6.48 21.03 -66.91
C SER A 14 6.12 19.54 -66.86
N GLU A 15 6.74 18.72 -67.73
CA GLU A 15 6.53 17.28 -67.75
C GLU A 15 6.96 16.64 -66.44
N LEU A 16 8.13 17.01 -65.91
CA LEU A 16 8.63 16.51 -64.64
C LEU A 16 7.75 16.95 -63.44
N LEU A 17 7.27 18.19 -63.44
CA LEU A 17 6.33 18.65 -62.41
C LEU A 17 4.99 17.90 -62.49
N ALA A 18 4.51 17.62 -63.70
CA ALA A 18 3.27 16.86 -63.91
C ALA A 18 3.41 15.39 -63.47
N THR A 19 4.56 14.75 -63.73
CA THR A 19 4.82 13.37 -63.27
C THR A 19 4.89 13.31 -61.75
N VAL A 20 5.64 14.23 -61.13
CA VAL A 20 5.74 14.27 -59.66
C VAL A 20 4.38 14.60 -59.03
N ALA A 21 3.61 15.53 -59.59
CA ALA A 21 2.27 15.82 -59.12
C ALA A 21 1.32 14.62 -59.20
N ALA A 22 1.43 13.80 -60.25
CA ALA A 22 0.65 12.57 -60.38
C ALA A 22 1.06 11.50 -59.35
N GLU A 23 2.36 11.42 -59.03
CA GLU A 23 2.90 10.50 -58.02
C GLU A 23 2.54 10.94 -56.59
N THR A 24 2.69 12.22 -56.25
CA THR A 24 2.43 12.78 -54.92
C THR A 24 0.96 13.13 -54.69
N LYS A 25 0.15 13.16 -55.75
CA LYS A 25 -1.24 13.64 -55.76
C LYS A 25 -1.38 15.08 -55.25
N ASP A 26 -0.36 15.89 -55.48
CA ASP A 26 -0.33 17.29 -55.09
C ASP A 26 -0.92 18.17 -56.20
N SER A 27 -2.10 18.73 -55.94
CA SER A 27 -2.82 19.59 -56.90
C SER A 27 -2.07 20.89 -57.22
N ASP A 28 -1.21 21.36 -56.31
CA ASP A 28 -0.47 22.61 -56.49
C ASP A 28 0.71 22.40 -57.43
N LEU A 29 1.38 21.24 -57.36
CA LEU A 29 2.42 20.85 -58.32
C LEU A 29 1.84 20.64 -59.74
N ALA A 30 0.62 20.10 -59.85
CA ALA A 30 -0.07 19.97 -61.13
C ALA A 30 -0.39 21.35 -61.74
N GLY A 31 -0.82 22.31 -60.89
CA GLY A 31 -1.02 23.70 -61.30
C GLY A 31 0.28 24.39 -61.76
N LEU A 32 1.41 24.10 -61.10
CA LEU A 32 2.72 24.64 -61.46
C LEU A 32 3.24 24.10 -62.80
N ALA A 33 2.95 22.84 -63.12
CA ALA A 33 3.26 22.25 -64.43
C ALA A 33 2.59 23.03 -65.58
N GLU A 34 1.30 23.36 -65.43
CA GLU A 34 0.57 24.13 -66.45
C GLU A 34 1.05 25.60 -66.53
N MET A 35 1.39 26.22 -65.40
CA MET A 35 1.98 27.57 -65.39
C MET A 35 3.37 27.62 -66.05
N MET A 36 4.16 26.56 -65.95
CA MET A 36 5.46 26.45 -66.62
C MET A 36 5.29 26.33 -68.14
N ARG A 37 4.24 25.62 -68.60
CA ARG A 37 3.86 25.49 -70.02
C ARG A 37 3.38 26.82 -70.63
N LEU A 38 2.74 27.67 -69.83
CA LEU A 38 2.30 29.02 -70.22
C LEU A 38 3.39 30.10 -70.11
N ASP A 39 4.66 29.69 -70.02
CA ASP A 39 5.87 30.54 -69.96
C ASP A 39 5.88 31.56 -68.79
N SER A 40 5.12 31.28 -67.72
CA SER A 40 4.99 32.12 -66.52
C SER A 40 6.05 31.80 -65.45
N ILE A 41 7.33 31.74 -65.84
CA ILE A 41 8.43 31.24 -65.00
C ILE A 41 8.58 31.96 -63.65
N GLU A 42 8.26 33.26 -63.61
CA GLU A 42 8.40 34.09 -62.41
C GLU A 42 7.39 33.68 -61.34
N LYS A 43 6.12 33.45 -61.73
CA LYS A 43 5.07 32.96 -60.83
C LYS A 43 5.34 31.54 -60.32
N VAL A 44 5.93 30.69 -61.18
CA VAL A 44 6.33 29.33 -60.78
C VAL A 44 7.42 29.38 -59.72
N LYS A 45 8.42 30.25 -59.88
CA LYS A 45 9.47 30.48 -58.88
C LYS A 45 8.91 31.00 -57.56
N GLU A 46 8.07 32.03 -57.61
CA GLU A 46 7.46 32.59 -56.40
C GLU A 46 6.63 31.56 -55.62
N THR A 47 5.90 30.70 -56.33
CA THR A 47 5.08 29.66 -55.72
C THR A 47 5.94 28.54 -55.13
N LEU A 48 6.98 28.10 -55.84
CA LEU A 48 7.95 27.13 -55.30
C LEU A 48 8.72 27.68 -54.10
N ASP A 49 9.08 28.97 -54.10
CA ASP A 49 9.71 29.63 -52.95
C ASP A 49 8.77 29.70 -51.75
N LYS A 50 7.47 29.97 -51.97
CA LYS A 50 6.44 29.92 -50.92
C LYS A 50 6.24 28.51 -50.37
N LEU A 51 6.14 27.50 -51.23
CA LEU A 51 6.03 26.09 -50.82
C LEU A 51 7.26 25.64 -50.04
N THR A 52 8.46 26.00 -50.50
CA THR A 52 9.71 25.67 -49.80
C THR A 52 9.76 26.31 -48.41
N LYS A 53 9.35 27.57 -48.27
CA LYS A 53 9.28 28.25 -46.97
C LYS A 53 8.24 27.60 -46.05
N SER A 54 7.06 27.26 -46.57
CA SER A 54 6.00 26.57 -45.83
C SER A 54 6.47 25.21 -45.32
N LEU A 55 7.06 24.39 -46.19
CA LEU A 55 7.60 23.07 -45.82
C LEU A 55 8.71 23.16 -44.77
N ARG A 56 9.60 24.16 -44.88
CA ARG A 56 10.63 24.39 -43.85
C ARG A 56 10.02 24.82 -42.51
N SER A 57 8.97 25.63 -42.52
CA SER A 57 8.25 26.01 -41.28
C SER A 57 7.57 24.80 -40.65
N ALA A 58 6.81 24.04 -41.44
CA ALA A 58 6.13 22.83 -40.99
C ALA A 58 7.13 21.79 -40.44
N GLN A 59 8.30 21.64 -41.05
CA GLN A 59 9.35 20.76 -40.56
C GLN A 59 9.88 21.18 -39.19
N VAL A 60 10.06 22.48 -38.95
CA VAL A 60 10.50 22.98 -37.63
C VAL A 60 9.42 22.72 -36.57
N GLU A 61 8.14 22.94 -36.91
CA GLU A 61 7.03 22.67 -36.01
C GLU A 61 6.87 21.17 -35.71
N GLU A 62 7.01 20.30 -36.72
CA GLU A 62 6.95 18.85 -36.54
C GLU A 62 8.10 18.35 -35.66
N VAL A 63 9.31 18.87 -35.84
CA VAL A 63 10.46 18.56 -34.97
C VAL A 63 10.18 19.00 -33.54
N ALA A 64 9.65 20.22 -33.33
CA ALA A 64 9.31 20.71 -31.99
C ALA A 64 8.20 19.86 -31.34
N GLN A 65 7.18 19.46 -32.10
CA GLN A 65 6.12 18.57 -31.62
C GLN A 65 6.65 17.18 -31.28
N LYS A 66 7.54 16.63 -32.11
CA LYS A 66 8.22 15.36 -31.86
C LYS A 66 9.02 15.44 -30.56
N ASP A 67 9.82 16.49 -30.37
CA ASP A 67 10.62 16.66 -29.14
C ASP A 67 9.72 16.75 -27.90
N THR A 68 8.60 17.46 -28.01
CA THR A 68 7.58 17.52 -26.94
C THR A 68 6.96 16.16 -26.67
N CYS A 69 6.64 15.38 -27.70
CA CYS A 69 6.08 14.04 -27.58
C CYS A 69 7.08 13.10 -26.88
N VAL A 70 8.35 13.12 -27.28
CA VAL A 70 9.41 12.32 -26.67
C VAL A 70 9.59 12.68 -25.19
N GLN A 71 9.63 13.97 -24.85
CA GLN A 71 9.73 14.41 -23.46
C GLN A 71 8.52 13.95 -22.62
N ARG A 72 7.30 14.06 -23.16
CA ARG A 72 6.09 13.59 -22.49
C ARG A 72 6.08 12.09 -22.27
N LEU A 73 6.48 11.30 -23.28
CA LEU A 73 6.58 9.85 -23.16
C LEU A 73 7.61 9.47 -22.10
N HIS A 74 8.75 10.16 -22.05
CA HIS A 74 9.76 9.94 -21.03
C HIS A 74 9.22 10.26 -19.63
N SER A 75 8.60 11.42 -19.43
CA SER A 75 7.98 11.79 -18.14
C SER A 75 6.92 10.77 -17.73
N ASN A 76 6.07 10.36 -18.66
CA ASN A 76 5.02 9.38 -18.38
C ASN A 76 5.60 8.01 -17.98
N SER A 77 6.66 7.55 -18.66
CA SER A 77 7.38 6.32 -18.29
C SER A 77 7.93 6.41 -16.87
N MET A 78 8.58 7.53 -16.52
CA MET A 78 9.13 7.75 -15.17
C MET A 78 8.03 7.78 -14.11
N ASP A 79 6.91 8.45 -14.40
CA ASP A 79 5.76 8.47 -13.50
C ASP A 79 5.17 7.07 -13.32
N THR A 80 5.03 6.28 -14.39
CA THR A 80 4.54 4.89 -14.32
C THR A 80 5.48 4.01 -13.50
N GLU A 81 6.79 4.10 -13.69
CA GLU A 81 7.76 3.37 -12.88
C GLU A 81 7.69 3.75 -11.40
N ARG A 82 7.53 5.06 -11.11
CA ARG A 82 7.37 5.53 -9.75
C ARG A 82 6.08 4.99 -9.12
N TYR A 83 4.94 5.10 -9.81
CA TYR A 83 3.67 4.64 -9.26
C TYR A 83 3.63 3.12 -9.07
N THR A 84 4.22 2.34 -9.99
CA THR A 84 4.30 0.88 -9.81
C THR A 84 5.19 0.49 -8.63
N ARG A 85 6.28 1.22 -8.39
CA ARG A 85 7.09 1.05 -7.17
C ARG A 85 6.30 1.41 -5.91
N ASP A 86 5.64 2.57 -5.90
CA ASP A 86 4.87 3.04 -4.75
C ASP A 86 3.69 2.07 -4.44
N GLU A 87 3.04 1.52 -5.47
CA GLU A 87 2.02 0.47 -5.35
C GLU A 87 2.58 -0.80 -4.72
N PHE A 88 3.72 -1.29 -5.21
CA PHE A 88 4.37 -2.49 -4.65
C PHE A 88 4.75 -2.30 -3.16
N GLU A 89 5.29 -1.13 -2.80
CA GLU A 89 5.63 -0.80 -1.42
C GLU A 89 4.38 -0.80 -0.53
N ALA A 90 3.31 -0.15 -0.98
CA ALA A 90 2.04 -0.12 -0.27
C ALA A 90 1.41 -1.52 -0.10
N GLU A 91 1.45 -2.36 -1.14
CA GLU A 91 0.97 -3.75 -1.04
C GLU A 91 1.78 -4.59 -0.06
N SER A 92 3.10 -4.41 -0.04
CA SER A 92 3.99 -5.10 0.89
C SER A 92 3.68 -4.70 2.33
N GLU A 93 3.52 -3.41 2.60
CA GLU A 93 3.13 -2.90 3.91
C GLU A 93 1.75 -3.43 4.33
N ALA A 94 0.77 -3.40 3.42
CA ALA A 94 -0.56 -3.95 3.67
C ALA A 94 -0.51 -5.44 4.05
N ARG A 95 0.28 -6.25 3.33
CA ARG A 95 0.47 -7.67 3.68
C ARG A 95 1.11 -7.85 5.06
N GLY A 96 2.12 -7.04 5.39
CA GLY A 96 2.75 -7.05 6.72
C GLY A 96 1.76 -6.71 7.83
N LEU A 97 0.96 -5.66 7.65
CA LEU A 97 -0.07 -5.26 8.60
C LEU A 97 -1.15 -6.34 8.78
N ILE A 98 -1.58 -6.99 7.71
CA ILE A 98 -2.55 -8.11 7.79
C ILE A 98 -1.98 -9.26 8.62
N SER A 99 -0.72 -9.63 8.39
CA SER A 99 -0.05 -10.69 9.18
C SER A 99 0.01 -10.33 10.67
N ASN A 100 0.40 -9.09 10.98
CA ASN A 100 0.47 -8.61 12.36
C ASN A 100 -0.91 -8.63 13.03
N ILE A 101 -1.97 -8.23 12.32
CA ILE A 101 -3.34 -8.28 12.83
C ILE A 101 -3.74 -9.72 13.17
N GLN A 102 -3.41 -10.68 12.32
CA GLN A 102 -3.72 -12.10 12.55
C GLN A 102 -2.99 -12.66 13.77
N GLU A 103 -1.69 -12.36 13.89
CA GLU A 103 -0.87 -12.76 15.04
C GLU A 103 -1.42 -12.16 16.34
N LEU A 104 -1.62 -10.84 16.37
CA LEU A 104 -2.15 -10.14 17.53
C LEU A 104 -3.55 -10.62 17.91
N THR A 105 -4.41 -10.92 16.94
CA THR A 105 -5.75 -11.48 17.19
C THR A 105 -5.65 -12.85 17.87
N THR A 106 -4.68 -13.67 17.46
CA THR A 106 -4.44 -14.98 18.07
C THR A 106 -3.91 -14.84 19.49
N ILE A 107 -2.94 -13.95 19.70
CA ILE A 107 -2.39 -13.65 21.03
C ILE A 107 -3.48 -13.16 21.98
N VAL A 108 -4.31 -12.22 21.54
CA VAL A 108 -5.43 -11.70 22.35
C VAL A 108 -6.35 -12.84 22.77
N LYS A 109 -6.75 -13.72 21.85
CA LYS A 109 -7.61 -14.87 22.18
C LYS A 109 -6.98 -15.79 23.23
N THR A 110 -5.69 -16.13 23.05
CA THR A 110 -4.96 -16.97 24.00
C THR A 110 -4.91 -16.34 25.39
N VAL A 111 -4.46 -15.07 25.47
CA VAL A 111 -4.33 -14.36 26.74
C VAL A 111 -5.69 -14.17 27.41
N THR A 112 -6.76 -13.90 26.66
CA THR A 112 -8.10 -13.82 27.25
C THR A 112 -8.55 -15.16 27.85
N GLY A 113 -8.27 -16.28 27.18
CA GLY A 113 -8.57 -17.61 27.72
C GLY A 113 -7.75 -17.94 28.97
N GLU A 114 -6.46 -17.60 28.97
CA GLU A 114 -5.59 -17.76 30.15
C GLU A 114 -6.07 -16.93 31.34
N VAL A 115 -6.52 -15.69 31.12
CA VAL A 115 -7.09 -14.84 32.16
C VAL A 115 -8.36 -15.46 32.74
N GLU A 116 -9.26 -15.98 31.91
CA GLU A 116 -10.48 -16.64 32.38
C GLU A 116 -10.18 -17.90 33.21
N GLU A 117 -9.25 -18.73 32.77
CA GLU A 117 -8.83 -19.93 33.52
C GLU A 117 -8.16 -19.57 34.85
N LEU A 118 -7.26 -18.58 34.85
CA LEU A 118 -6.63 -18.09 36.08
C LEU A 118 -7.66 -17.50 37.06
N GLN A 119 -8.67 -16.81 36.56
CA GLN A 119 -9.76 -16.30 37.39
C GLN A 119 -10.58 -17.44 38.03
N LYS A 120 -10.87 -18.52 37.29
CA LYS A 120 -11.54 -19.71 37.84
C LYS A 120 -10.68 -20.38 38.90
N ALA A 121 -9.41 -20.63 38.60
CA ALA A 121 -8.46 -21.25 39.53
C ALA A 121 -8.31 -20.41 40.81
N SER A 122 -8.28 -19.08 40.69
CA SER A 122 -8.23 -18.17 41.84
C SER A 122 -9.47 -18.27 42.73
N LYS A 123 -10.67 -18.46 42.15
CA LYS A 123 -11.91 -18.62 42.93
C LYS A 123 -11.90 -19.93 43.69
N VAL A 124 -11.58 -21.04 43.02
CA VAL A 124 -11.46 -22.36 43.66
C VAL A 124 -10.42 -22.32 44.80
N ALA A 125 -9.25 -21.73 44.55
CA ALA A 125 -8.23 -21.58 45.59
C ALA A 125 -8.64 -20.63 46.74
N ALA A 126 -9.61 -19.74 46.54
CA ALA A 126 -10.17 -18.93 47.62
C ALA A 126 -11.17 -19.75 48.45
N GLU A 127 -12.05 -20.51 47.79
CA GLU A 127 -13.01 -21.42 48.42
C GLU A 127 -12.29 -22.49 49.26
N ASP A 128 -11.22 -23.11 48.74
CA ASP A 128 -10.42 -24.10 49.48
C ASP A 128 -9.75 -23.51 50.73
N ARG A 129 -9.24 -22.27 50.63
CA ARG A 129 -8.65 -21.57 51.78
C ARG A 129 -9.70 -21.26 52.84
N GLU A 130 -10.91 -20.88 52.43
CA GLU A 130 -12.02 -20.63 53.36
C GLU A 130 -12.47 -21.92 54.06
N ALA A 131 -12.62 -23.01 53.31
CA ALA A 131 -12.95 -24.32 53.87
C ALA A 131 -11.87 -24.80 54.86
N SER A 132 -10.59 -24.76 54.46
CA SER A 132 -9.47 -25.14 55.32
C SER A 132 -9.38 -24.27 56.58
N LYS A 133 -9.65 -22.96 56.47
CA LYS A 133 -9.71 -22.06 57.63
C LYS A 133 -10.81 -22.46 58.60
N LYS A 134 -12.00 -22.81 58.11
CA LYS A 134 -13.13 -23.25 58.94
C LYS A 134 -12.84 -24.57 59.66
N ASP A 135 -12.24 -25.53 58.96
CA ASP A 135 -11.84 -26.82 59.55
C ASP A 135 -10.75 -26.64 60.61
N PHE A 136 -9.79 -25.75 60.34
CA PHE A 136 -8.76 -25.37 61.29
C PHE A 136 -9.36 -24.70 62.54
N GLU A 137 -10.26 -23.73 62.38
CA GLU A 137 -10.94 -23.06 63.48
C GLU A 137 -11.75 -24.04 64.34
N THR A 138 -12.44 -25.00 63.73
CA THR A 138 -13.19 -26.05 64.42
C THR A 138 -12.26 -26.96 65.22
N THR A 139 -11.18 -27.44 64.59
CA THR A 139 -10.18 -28.30 65.24
C THR A 139 -9.51 -27.60 66.43
N VAL A 140 -9.14 -26.33 66.27
CA VAL A 140 -8.55 -25.54 67.36
C VAL A 140 -9.55 -25.34 68.50
N ALA A 141 -10.82 -25.07 68.20
CA ALA A 141 -11.85 -24.96 69.22
C ALA A 141 -12.01 -26.26 70.02
N GLU A 142 -12.05 -27.42 69.35
CA GLU A 142 -12.12 -28.74 70.00
C GLU A 142 -10.91 -29.01 70.89
N GLN A 143 -9.71 -28.70 70.41
CA GLN A 143 -8.47 -28.83 71.19
C GLN A 143 -8.50 -27.96 72.45
N VAL A 144 -8.96 -26.71 72.35
CA VAL A 144 -9.10 -25.80 73.50
C VAL A 144 -10.13 -26.33 74.51
N GLN A 145 -11.27 -26.86 74.07
CA GLN A 145 -12.26 -27.46 74.97
C GLN A 145 -11.70 -28.71 75.66
N THR A 146 -10.98 -29.55 74.93
CA THR A 146 -10.32 -30.74 75.46
C THR A 146 -9.28 -30.38 76.53
N GLN A 147 -8.46 -29.35 76.27
CA GLN A 147 -7.52 -28.84 77.27
C GLN A 147 -8.23 -28.32 78.53
N ARG A 148 -9.36 -27.61 78.39
CA ARG A 148 -10.16 -27.14 79.54
C ARG A 148 -10.74 -28.30 80.33
N LEU A 149 -11.24 -29.33 79.65
CA LEU A 149 -11.75 -30.55 80.28
C LEU A 149 -10.64 -31.25 81.09
N PHE A 150 -9.45 -31.44 80.50
CA PHE A 150 -8.32 -32.05 81.19
C PHE A 150 -7.87 -31.22 82.41
N LYS A 151 -7.79 -29.89 82.30
CA LYS A 151 -7.49 -29.02 83.46
C LYS A 151 -8.52 -29.20 84.58
N THR A 152 -9.80 -29.26 84.24
CA THR A 152 -10.88 -29.44 85.20
C THR A 152 -10.81 -30.82 85.88
N ALA A 153 -10.49 -31.87 85.13
CA ALA A 153 -10.31 -33.22 85.67
C ALA A 153 -9.10 -33.28 86.64
N ILE A 154 -7.98 -32.65 86.28
CA ILE A 154 -6.81 -32.54 87.16
C ILE A 154 -7.16 -31.79 88.45
N ASP A 155 -7.90 -30.69 88.37
CA ASP A 155 -8.34 -29.93 89.55
C ASP A 155 -9.20 -30.77 90.49
N VAL A 156 -10.13 -31.57 89.96
CA VAL A 156 -10.96 -32.49 90.78
C VAL A 156 -10.11 -33.56 91.46
N LEU A 157 -9.13 -34.14 90.76
CA LEU A 157 -8.26 -35.20 91.29
C LEU A 157 -7.26 -34.69 92.33
N THR A 158 -6.77 -33.46 92.18
CA THR A 158 -5.79 -32.85 93.10
C THR A 158 -6.47 -32.19 94.30
N THR A 159 -7.76 -31.86 94.21
CA THR A 159 -8.51 -31.24 95.29
C THR A 159 -9.16 -32.30 96.21
N PRO A 160 -8.68 -32.50 97.46
CA PRO A 160 -9.24 -33.53 98.34
C PRO A 160 -10.73 -33.27 98.64
N PRO A 161 -11.61 -34.28 98.59
CA PRO A 161 -13.04 -34.05 98.77
C PRO A 161 -13.33 -33.47 100.15
N ARG A 162 -14.34 -32.59 100.29
CA ARG A 162 -14.66 -31.90 101.55
C ARG A 162 -14.82 -32.86 102.75
N LYS A 163 -15.27 -34.09 102.49
CA LYS A 163 -15.37 -35.21 103.44
C LYS A 163 -14.02 -35.69 104.01
N TRP A 164 -12.93 -35.61 103.25
CA TRP A 164 -11.58 -35.98 103.70
C TRP A 164 -10.82 -34.82 104.37
N ARG A 165 -11.24 -33.57 104.14
CA ARG A 165 -10.67 -32.40 104.84
C ARG A 165 -11.00 -32.36 106.33
N ARG A 166 -12.07 -33.02 106.78
CA ARG A 166 -12.41 -33.16 108.21
C ARG A 166 -11.63 -34.27 108.93
N CYS A 167 -10.93 -35.15 108.21
CA CYS A 167 -10.09 -36.21 108.80
C CYS A 167 -8.61 -35.80 108.94
N ARG A 168 -8.21 -34.60 108.49
CA ARG A 168 -6.93 -33.97 108.87
C ARG A 168 -7.18 -33.00 110.03
N LYS A 169 -7.31 -33.52 111.23
CA LYS A 169 -6.92 -32.84 112.47
C LYS A 169 -5.75 -33.61 113.06
#